data_AF-A0A7C1I219-F1
#
_entry.id   AF-A0A7C1I219-F1
#
_cell.length_a   1.000
_cell.length_b   1.000
_cell.length_c   1.000
_cell.angle_alpha   90.00
_cell.angle_beta   90.00
_cell.angle_gamma   90.00
#
_symmetry.space_group_name_H-M   'P 1'
#
loop_
_entity.id
_entity.type
_entity.pdbx_description
1 polymer ?
#
loop_
_entity_poly.entity_id
_entity_poly.type
_entity_poly.pdbx_seq_one_letter_code
_entity_poly.pdbx_strand_id
1 'polypeptide(L)'
;MIDRITANPKVLGGKSIIRGTRISVEFILDLLASKVVKSLRDQGLDVLDIKEEGWYGKEDQEILDIAFREKRFILSHDSDFGTLAINEGKRFFGILYLRLNDLKPENVARVCTKLFGQDVDIFPGAIVVIEETRIRMRRVTC
;
A
#
# COMPACT_ATOMS: atom_id res chain seq x y z
N MET A 1 16.95 6.09 -6.53
CA MET A 1 16.15 5.53 -7.64
C MET A 1 15.86 4.09 -7.29
N ILE A 2 14.59 3.65 -7.28
CA ILE A 2 14.33 2.21 -7.08
C ILE A 2 14.63 1.52 -8.41
N ASP A 3 15.86 1.05 -8.60
CA ASP A 3 16.28 0.17 -9.73
C ASP A 3 15.67 -1.25 -9.63
N ARG A 4 14.61 -1.38 -8.82
CA ARG A 4 13.97 -2.63 -8.44
C ARG A 4 12.60 -2.79 -9.10
N ILE A 5 12.11 -1.90 -9.95
CA ILE A 5 10.86 -2.16 -10.66
C ILE A 5 11.10 -3.27 -11.70
N THR A 6 10.27 -4.30 -11.70
CA THR A 6 10.34 -5.42 -12.64
C THR A 6 8.94 -5.88 -13.02
N ALA A 7 8.79 -6.53 -14.16
CA ALA A 7 7.53 -7.16 -14.54
C ALA A 7 7.78 -8.66 -14.72
N ASN A 8 6.89 -9.48 -14.17
CA ASN A 8 6.90 -10.92 -14.37
C ASN A 8 5.49 -11.35 -14.82
N PRO A 9 5.30 -11.84 -16.05
CA PRO A 9 4.00 -12.29 -16.55
C PRO A 9 3.30 -13.32 -15.64
N LYS A 10 4.07 -14.08 -14.85
CA LYS A 10 3.56 -15.07 -13.88
C LYS A 10 3.12 -14.47 -12.54
N VAL A 11 3.35 -13.18 -12.30
CA VAL A 11 3.03 -12.48 -11.05
C VAL A 11 2.04 -11.35 -11.37
N LEU A 12 0.88 -11.33 -10.70
CA LEU A 12 -0.17 -10.32 -10.89
C LEU A 12 -0.62 -10.11 -12.35
N GLY A 13 -0.44 -11.09 -13.24
CA GLY A 13 -0.78 -10.98 -14.66
C GLY A 13 0.17 -10.07 -15.46
N GLY A 14 1.42 -9.90 -15.01
CA GLY A 14 2.43 -9.09 -15.71
C GLY A 14 2.50 -7.64 -15.28
N LYS A 15 1.76 -7.23 -14.23
CA LYS A 15 1.91 -5.89 -13.63
C LYS A 15 3.34 -5.67 -13.17
N SER A 16 3.78 -4.41 -13.24
CA SER A 16 5.03 -3.95 -12.63
C SER A 16 4.95 -4.14 -11.11
N ILE A 17 5.95 -4.79 -10.56
CA ILE A 17 6.12 -5.08 -9.14
C ILE A 17 7.46 -4.55 -8.65
N ILE A 18 7.56 -4.36 -7.34
CA ILE A 18 8.83 -4.12 -6.68
C ILE A 18 9.57 -5.47 -6.59
N ARG A 19 10.74 -5.59 -7.24
CA ARG A 19 11.57 -6.81 -7.31
C ARG A 19 11.79 -7.37 -5.91
N GLY A 20 11.63 -8.68 -5.80
CA GLY A 20 11.72 -9.39 -4.51
C GLY A 20 10.41 -9.40 -3.70
N THR A 21 9.37 -8.75 -4.21
CA THR A 21 8.02 -8.72 -3.62
C THR A 21 6.97 -9.10 -4.68
N ARG A 22 5.69 -9.31 -4.29
CA ARG A 22 4.55 -9.28 -5.22
C ARG A 22 3.66 -8.05 -4.99
N ILE A 23 4.23 -6.95 -4.50
CA ILE A 23 3.55 -5.65 -4.40
C ILE A 23 3.53 -5.03 -5.79
N SER A 24 2.34 -4.73 -6.33
CA SER A 24 2.24 -3.88 -7.52
C SER A 24 2.84 -2.52 -7.23
N VAL A 25 3.46 -1.88 -8.22
CA VAL A 25 3.92 -0.49 -8.07
C VAL A 25 2.77 0.51 -7.91
N GLU A 26 1.53 0.03 -8.02
CA GLU A 26 0.30 0.79 -7.93
C GLU A 26 -0.27 0.80 -6.50
N PHE A 27 -0.41 2.00 -5.94
CA PHE A 27 -0.94 2.25 -4.61
C PHE A 27 -2.08 3.27 -4.63
N ILE A 28 -2.97 3.16 -3.65
CA ILE A 28 -3.87 4.25 -3.23
C ILE A 28 -3.39 4.70 -1.86
N LEU A 29 -3.13 6.00 -1.71
CA LEU A 29 -2.70 6.60 -0.47
C LEU A 29 -3.86 7.33 0.20
N ASP A 30 -4.09 6.99 1.46
CA ASP A 30 -5.07 7.63 2.32
C ASP A 30 -4.41 8.19 3.59
N LEU A 31 -4.89 9.35 4.04
CA LEU A 31 -4.40 10.10 5.21
C LEU A 31 -2.88 10.35 5.25
N LEU A 32 -2.25 10.50 4.08
CA LEU A 32 -0.83 10.80 3.95
C LEU A 32 -0.57 12.25 3.52
N ALA A 33 0.63 12.74 3.87
CA ALA A 33 1.07 14.07 3.47
C ALA A 33 1.52 14.06 2.00
N SER A 34 1.26 15.14 1.26
CA SER A 34 1.66 15.29 -0.15
C SER A 34 3.16 15.09 -0.39
N LYS A 35 4.00 15.39 0.61
CA LYS A 35 5.44 15.13 0.56
C LYS A 35 5.77 13.63 0.50
N VAL A 36 4.96 12.78 1.16
CA VAL A 36 5.09 11.32 1.06
C VAL A 36 4.69 10.86 -0.34
N VAL A 37 3.55 11.33 -0.85
CA VAL A 37 3.06 11.05 -2.21
C VAL A 37 4.15 11.35 -3.24
N LYS A 38 4.71 12.55 -3.21
CA LYS A 38 5.81 12.96 -4.09
C LYS A 38 7.03 12.04 -3.93
N SER A 39 7.45 11.76 -2.70
CA SER A 39 8.60 10.90 -2.45
C SER A 39 8.43 9.48 -3.01
N LEU A 40 7.22 8.91 -2.95
CA LEU A 40 6.94 7.59 -3.53
C LEU A 40 6.91 7.62 -5.06
N ARG A 41 6.36 8.68 -5.65
CA ARG A 41 6.37 8.89 -7.12
C ARG A 41 7.79 9.10 -7.65
N ASP A 42 8.62 9.88 -6.95
CA ASP A 42 10.05 10.08 -7.26
C ASP A 42 10.85 8.75 -7.18
N GLN A 43 10.31 7.76 -6.47
CA GLN A 43 10.84 6.39 -6.40
C GLN A 43 10.34 5.50 -7.55
N GLY A 44 9.47 5.99 -8.43
CA GLY A 44 8.92 5.27 -9.58
C GLY A 44 7.64 4.48 -9.29
N LEU A 45 7.00 4.70 -8.14
CA LEU A 45 5.73 4.06 -7.81
C LEU A 45 4.56 4.81 -8.47
N ASP A 46 3.59 4.06 -8.98
CA ASP A 46 2.30 4.59 -9.42
C ASP A 46 1.42 4.79 -8.17
N VAL A 47 1.20 6.05 -7.81
CA VAL A 47 0.49 6.42 -6.59
C VAL A 47 -0.71 7.29 -6.97
N LEU A 48 -1.90 6.82 -6.62
CA LEU A 48 -3.10 7.65 -6.56
C LEU A 48 -3.26 8.17 -5.14
N ASP A 49 -3.40 9.48 -4.98
CA ASP A 49 -3.69 10.12 -3.70
C ASP A 49 -5.18 10.45 -3.65
N ILE A 50 -5.87 10.03 -2.58
CA ILE A 50 -7.33 10.21 -2.49
C ILE A 50 -7.77 11.69 -2.59
N LYS A 51 -6.90 12.64 -2.21
CA LYS A 51 -7.22 14.08 -2.26
C LYS A 51 -7.08 14.60 -3.68
N GLU A 52 -6.01 14.19 -4.38
CA GLU A 52 -5.79 14.54 -5.79
C GLU A 52 -6.86 13.95 -6.71
N GLU A 53 -7.36 12.75 -6.40
CA GLU A 53 -8.46 12.10 -7.15
C GLU A 53 -9.85 12.63 -6.81
N GLY A 54 -9.98 13.55 -5.85
CA GLY A 54 -11.27 14.07 -5.41
C GLY A 54 -12.14 13.04 -4.67
N TRP A 55 -11.53 12.00 -4.11
CA TRP A 55 -12.21 10.96 -3.33
C TRP A 55 -12.32 11.31 -1.84
N TYR A 56 -11.91 12.52 -1.45
CA TYR A 56 -12.06 13.01 -0.09
C TYR A 56 -13.53 12.95 0.36
N GLY A 57 -13.78 12.26 1.48
CA GLY A 57 -15.13 12.07 2.04
C GLY A 57 -15.88 10.85 1.50
N LYS A 58 -15.30 10.06 0.59
CA LYS A 58 -15.80 8.70 0.29
C LYS A 58 -15.64 7.80 1.52
N GLU A 59 -16.51 6.81 1.63
CA GLU A 59 -16.38 5.79 2.67
C GLU A 59 -15.20 4.86 2.36
N ASP A 60 -14.52 4.36 3.40
CA ASP A 60 -13.41 3.41 3.27
C ASP A 60 -13.79 2.19 2.43
N GLN A 61 -15.04 1.75 2.50
CA GLN A 61 -15.57 0.67 1.66
C GLN A 61 -15.46 0.99 0.17
N GLU A 62 -15.78 2.21 -0.25
CA GLU A 62 -15.67 2.61 -1.65
C GLU A 62 -14.20 2.62 -2.10
N ILE A 63 -13.30 3.06 -1.22
CA ILE A 63 -11.86 3.05 -1.49
C ILE A 63 -11.34 1.62 -1.62
N LEU A 64 -11.79 0.69 -0.76
CA LEU A 64 -11.51 -0.74 -0.87
C LEU A 64 -11.99 -1.33 -2.19
N ASP A 65 -13.19 -0.97 -2.64
CA ASP A 65 -13.75 -1.47 -3.89
C ASP A 65 -12.98 -0.96 -5.11
N ILE A 66 -12.57 0.31 -5.11
CA ILE A 66 -11.69 0.89 -6.14
C ILE A 66 -10.35 0.15 -6.15
N ALA A 67 -9.70 0.03 -4.99
CA ALA A 67 -8.42 -0.66 -4.84
C ALA A 67 -8.51 -2.13 -5.31
N PHE A 68 -9.60 -2.81 -4.98
CA PHE A 68 -9.84 -4.20 -5.36
C PHE A 68 -9.99 -4.36 -6.87
N ARG A 69 -10.83 -3.53 -7.50
CA ARG A 69 -11.08 -3.56 -8.96
C ARG A 69 -9.81 -3.25 -9.74
N GLU A 70 -9.05 -2.26 -9.29
CA GLU A 70 -7.84 -1.82 -9.97
C GLU A 70 -6.61 -2.64 -9.60
N LYS A 71 -6.72 -3.56 -8.63
CA LYS A 71 -5.61 -4.36 -8.11
C LYS A 71 -4.48 -3.46 -7.61
N ARG A 72 -4.82 -2.50 -6.75
CA ARG A 72 -3.90 -1.57 -6.08
C ARG A 72 -3.81 -1.90 -4.59
N PHE A 73 -2.63 -1.73 -3.99
CA PHE A 73 -2.49 -1.80 -2.54
C PHE A 73 -2.95 -0.48 -1.92
N ILE A 74 -3.69 -0.52 -0.82
CA ILE A 74 -3.95 0.66 0.00
C ILE A 74 -2.76 0.86 0.94
N LEU A 75 -2.22 2.07 1.02
CA LEU A 75 -1.23 2.49 2.02
C LEU A 75 -1.87 3.59 2.87
N SER A 76 -2.12 3.31 4.16
CA SER A 76 -2.79 4.26 5.05
C SER A 76 -2.29 4.17 6.49
N HIS A 77 -2.49 5.25 7.24
CA HIS A 77 -2.40 5.30 8.70
C HIS A 77 -3.71 4.92 9.40
N ASP A 78 -4.78 4.68 8.64
CA ASP A 78 -6.08 4.27 9.18
C ASP A 78 -6.12 2.77 9.44
N SER A 79 -6.55 2.39 10.64
CA SER A 79 -6.78 0.98 10.99
C SER A 79 -8.11 0.44 10.44
N ASP A 80 -9.04 1.32 10.08
CA ASP A 80 -10.43 0.94 9.76
C ASP A 80 -10.52 0.14 8.46
N PHE A 81 -9.62 0.36 7.49
CA PHE A 81 -9.44 -0.54 6.34
C PHE A 81 -9.18 -1.99 6.76
N GLY A 82 -8.34 -2.18 7.78
CA GLY A 82 -8.04 -3.51 8.34
C GLY A 82 -9.24 -4.10 9.07
N THR A 83 -9.98 -3.27 9.80
CA THR A 83 -11.23 -3.65 10.48
C THR A 83 -12.28 -4.11 9.46
N LEU A 84 -12.51 -3.35 8.39
CA LEU A 84 -13.43 -3.69 7.31
C LEU A 84 -13.05 -5.02 6.64
N ALA A 85 -11.76 -5.21 6.36
CA ALA A 85 -11.27 -6.44 5.75
C ALA A 85 -11.43 -7.68 6.67
N ILE A 86 -11.10 -7.55 7.97
CA ILE A 86 -11.04 -8.70 8.90
C ILE A 86 -12.40 -8.98 9.55
N ASN A 87 -13.07 -7.95 10.06
CA ASN A 87 -14.26 -8.10 10.89
C ASN A 87 -15.53 -8.14 10.05
N GLU A 88 -15.57 -7.38 8.95
CA GLU A 88 -16.73 -7.29 8.07
C GLU A 88 -16.60 -8.10 6.78
N GLY A 89 -15.44 -8.72 6.55
CA GLY A 89 -15.19 -9.57 5.38
C GLY A 89 -15.22 -8.83 4.05
N LYS A 90 -14.96 -7.51 4.07
CA LYS A 90 -14.95 -6.69 2.85
C LYS A 90 -13.80 -7.11 1.94
N ARG A 91 -14.05 -7.09 0.63
CA ARG A 91 -13.04 -7.47 -0.37
C ARG A 91 -11.98 -6.39 -0.46
N PHE A 92 -10.72 -6.81 -0.57
CA PHE A 92 -9.59 -5.90 -0.68
C PHE A 92 -8.47 -6.59 -1.47
N PHE A 93 -7.65 -5.81 -2.17
CA PHE A 93 -6.52 -6.38 -2.92
C PHE A 93 -5.28 -6.56 -2.04
N GLY A 94 -5.00 -5.58 -1.20
CA GLY A 94 -3.94 -5.64 -0.20
C GLY A 94 -3.88 -4.33 0.58
N ILE A 95 -3.52 -4.41 1.87
CA ILE A 95 -3.47 -3.24 2.76
C ILE A 95 -2.08 -3.17 3.38
N LEU A 96 -1.44 -2.02 3.29
CA LEU A 96 -0.22 -1.62 3.98
C LEU A 96 -0.61 -0.61 5.06
N TYR A 97 -0.74 -1.09 6.29
CA TYR A 97 -1.10 -0.27 7.44
C TYR A 97 0.16 0.27 8.12
N LEU A 98 0.35 1.60 8.08
CA LEU A 98 1.47 2.31 8.68
C LEU A 98 1.16 2.64 10.14
N ARG A 99 1.54 1.73 11.05
CA ARG A 99 1.40 1.91 12.50
C ARG A 99 2.64 2.59 13.08
N LEU A 100 2.78 3.88 12.79
CA LEU A 100 3.93 4.69 13.20
C LEU A 100 3.56 5.65 14.33
N ASN A 101 4.48 5.87 15.25
CA ASN A 101 4.37 6.90 16.29
C ASN A 101 4.78 8.29 15.74
N ASP A 102 5.77 8.33 14.86
CA ASP A 102 6.22 9.57 14.21
C ASP A 102 5.63 9.67 12.79
N LEU A 103 4.57 10.49 12.66
CA LEU A 103 3.88 10.73 11.39
C LEU A 103 4.51 11.84 10.53
N LYS A 104 5.69 12.35 10.92
CA LYS A 104 6.41 13.33 10.08
C LYS A 104 6.64 12.75 8.69
N PRO A 105 6.40 13.52 7.62
CA PRO A 105 6.53 13.02 6.25
C PRO A 105 7.89 12.39 5.95
N GLU A 106 8.96 12.91 6.55
CA GLU A 106 10.32 12.37 6.42
C GLU A 106 10.44 10.97 7.01
N ASN A 107 9.81 10.74 8.17
CA ASN A 107 9.81 9.43 8.81
C ASN A 107 8.98 8.42 8.01
N VAL A 108 7.79 8.82 7.57
CA VAL A 108 6.89 7.98 6.78
C VAL A 108 7.55 7.57 5.45
N ALA A 109 8.11 8.54 4.71
CA ALA A 109 8.82 8.28 3.47
C ALA A 109 10.01 7.33 3.70
N ARG A 110 10.80 7.55 4.76
CA ARG A 110 11.92 6.68 5.15
C ARG A 110 11.47 5.25 5.44
N VAL A 111 10.37 5.06 6.16
CA VAL A 111 9.82 3.73 6.46
C VAL A 111 9.34 3.04 5.18
N CYS A 112 8.64 3.76 4.30
CA CYS A 112 8.21 3.21 3.01
C CYS A 112 9.39 2.81 2.13
N THR A 113 10.42 3.66 2.01
CA THR A 113 11.65 3.33 1.27
C THR A 113 12.34 2.09 1.83
N LYS A 114 12.40 1.93 3.16
CA LYS A 114 12.94 0.72 3.79
C LYS A 114 12.10 -0.52 3.47
N LEU A 115 10.77 -0.42 3.48
CA LEU A 115 9.89 -1.53 3.14
C LEU A 115 10.11 -1.99 1.69
N PHE A 116 10.07 -1.05 0.75
CA PHE A 116 10.23 -1.31 -0.68
C PHE A 116 11.68 -1.70 -1.07
N GLY A 117 12.65 -1.42 -0.20
CA GLY A 117 14.03 -1.87 -0.32
C GLY A 117 14.30 -3.29 0.17
N GLN A 118 13.35 -3.94 0.86
CA GLN A 118 13.52 -5.30 1.39
C GLN A 118 12.98 -6.37 0.41
N ASP A 119 13.46 -7.60 0.54
CA ASP A 119 12.92 -8.79 -0.14
C ASP A 119 11.81 -9.40 0.73
N VAL A 120 10.63 -8.77 0.73
CA VAL A 120 9.45 -9.24 1.48
C VAL A 120 8.41 -9.76 0.49
N ASP A 121 8.04 -11.04 0.61
CA ASP A 121 6.99 -11.65 -0.21
C ASP A 121 5.59 -11.20 0.26
N ILE A 122 5.21 -9.98 -0.11
CA ILE A 122 3.85 -9.44 0.08
C ILE A 122 3.02 -9.82 -1.14
N PHE A 123 1.83 -10.39 -0.91
CA PHE A 123 0.96 -10.97 -1.94
C PHE A 123 -0.48 -10.42 -1.82
N PRO A 124 -1.32 -10.54 -2.87
CA PRO A 124 -2.73 -10.14 -2.80
C PRO A 124 -3.51 -10.84 -1.68
N GLY A 125 -4.40 -10.11 -1.01
CA GLY A 125 -5.11 -10.57 0.19
C GLY A 125 -4.26 -10.51 1.46
N ALA A 126 -3.08 -9.86 1.41
CA ALA A 126 -2.27 -9.59 2.59
C ALA A 126 -2.64 -8.26 3.24
N ILE A 127 -2.71 -8.28 4.57
CA ILE A 127 -2.64 -7.08 5.41
C ILE A 127 -1.25 -7.05 6.02
N VAL A 128 -0.50 -6.00 5.73
CA VAL A 128 0.87 -5.78 6.20
C VAL A 128 0.86 -4.62 7.17
N VAL A 129 1.18 -4.89 8.44
CA VAL A 129 1.35 -3.87 9.47
C VAL A 129 2.81 -3.49 9.53
N ILE A 130 3.10 -2.21 9.30
CA ILE A 130 4.44 -1.65 9.22
C ILE A 130 4.62 -0.74 10.43
N GLU A 131 5.53 -1.14 11.31
CA GLU A 131 5.96 -0.36 12.49
C GLU A 131 7.41 0.11 12.25
N GLU A 132 7.93 1.07 13.03
CA GLU A 132 9.29 1.59 12.81
C GLU A 132 10.39 0.52 12.92
N THR A 133 10.15 -0.54 13.70
CA THR A 133 11.15 -1.56 14.03
C THR A 133 10.83 -2.93 13.44
N ARG A 134 9.62 -3.15 12.91
CA ARG A 134 9.20 -4.46 12.43
C ARG A 134 8.07 -4.38 11.41
N ILE A 135 7.94 -5.47 10.65
CA ILE A 135 6.84 -5.70 9.73
C ILE A 135 6.11 -6.96 10.17
N ARG A 136 4.79 -6.92 10.19
CA ARG A 136 3.92 -8.08 10.46
C ARG A 136 3.02 -8.30 9.26
N MET A 137 2.95 -9.54 8.78
CA MET A 137 2.08 -9.89 7.66
C MET A 137 0.99 -10.84 8.13
N ARG A 138 -0.24 -10.57 7.73
CA ARG A 138 -1.38 -11.47 7.93
C ARG A 138 -2.00 -11.77 6.58
N ARG A 139 -2.16 -13.06 6.29
CA ARG A 139 -3.02 -13.51 5.19
C ARG A 139 -4.46 -13.48 5.68
N VAL A 140 -5.32 -12.78 4.95
CA VAL A 140 -6.76 -12.90 5.13
C VAL A 140 -7.28 -13.60 3.90
N THR A 141 -7.70 -14.85 4.07
CA THR A 141 -8.46 -15.57 3.06
C THR A 141 -9.90 -15.07 3.15
N CYS A 142 -10.28 -14.24 2.19
CA CYS A 142 -11.68 -13.98 1.86
C CYS A 142 -12.21 -15.11 0.99
#